data_AF-A0A933SXJ6-F1
#
_entry.id   AF-A0A933SXJ6-F1
#
_cell.length_a   1.000
_cell.length_b   1.000
_cell.length_c   1.000
_cell.angle_alpha   90.00
_cell.angle_beta   90.00
_cell.angle_gamma   90.00
#
_symmetry.space_group_name_H-M   'P 1'
#
loop_
_entity.id
_entity.type
_entity.pdbx_description
1 polymer ?
#
loop_
_entity_poly.entity_id
_entity_poly.type
_entity_poly.pdbx_seq_one_letter_code
_entity_poly.pdbx_strand_id
1 'polypeptide(L)'
;MKSKKRIFIFNKQVILVRPGIIGSQLESLKHFRDQVIELEDTLKEKADPVAIFLFDLSPFTTLTSTFFGDLSNLMEMPQVEKIGLCGMTPVIFEIAKRLGIVDGKARGFQPLGRVRENLHKFRIFDSLRDGLLGLEALLEGGSK
;
A
#
# COMPACT_ATOMS: atom_id res chain seq x y z
N MET A 1 -23.56 10.80 -5.10
CA MET A 1 -23.14 10.45 -3.72
C MET A 1 -21.64 10.67 -3.64
N LYS A 2 -21.16 11.71 -2.93
CA LYS A 2 -19.72 12.04 -2.91
C LYS A 2 -18.98 10.95 -2.15
N SER A 3 -18.09 10.22 -2.83
CA SER A 3 -17.16 9.31 -2.14
C SER A 3 -16.33 10.16 -1.18
N LYS A 4 -16.52 9.97 0.12
CA LYS A 4 -15.69 10.60 1.14
C LYS A 4 -14.32 9.94 1.05
N LYS A 5 -13.33 10.64 0.50
CA LYS A 5 -11.92 10.22 0.55
C LYS A 5 -11.57 9.86 2.00
N ARG A 6 -11.16 8.62 2.25
CA ARG A 6 -10.73 8.11 3.57
C ARG A 6 -9.21 8.03 3.64
N ILE A 7 -8.58 9.13 3.21
CA ILE A 7 -7.14 9.33 3.26
C ILE A 7 -6.88 10.17 4.50
N PHE A 8 -6.20 9.61 5.50
CA PHE A 8 -5.84 10.32 6.72
C PHE A 8 -4.33 10.60 6.71
N ILE A 9 -3.95 11.87 6.86
CA ILE A 9 -2.56 12.29 6.89
C ILE A 9 -2.15 12.46 8.36
N PHE A 10 -1.17 11.68 8.82
CA PHE A 10 -0.59 11.78 10.15
C PHE A 10 0.83 12.36 10.05
N ASN A 11 1.13 13.33 10.92
CA ASN A 11 2.46 13.96 11.07
C ASN A 11 3.13 14.41 9.74
N LYS A 12 2.32 14.82 8.75
CA LYS A 12 2.74 15.25 7.40
C LYS A 12 3.49 14.20 6.55
N GLN A 13 3.68 12.98 7.06
CA GLN A 13 4.57 11.98 6.45
C GLN A 13 3.91 10.61 6.29
N VAL A 14 2.84 10.31 7.03
CA VAL A 14 2.13 9.03 6.94
C VAL A 14 0.76 9.24 6.33
N ILE A 15 0.44 8.47 5.29
CA ILE A 15 -0.87 8.44 4.66
C ILE A 15 -1.51 7.07 4.91
N LEU A 16 -2.60 7.08 5.67
CA LEU A 16 -3.46 5.93 5.86
C LEU A 16 -4.53 5.91 4.76
N VAL A 17 -4.57 4.82 4.00
CA VAL A 17 -5.54 4.56 2.94
C VAL A 17 -6.47 3.45 3.39
N ARG A 18 -7.73 3.80 3.71
CA ARG A 18 -8.76 2.82 4.08
C ARG A 18 -9.82 2.72 2.99
N PRO A 19 -10.04 1.53 2.41
CA PRO A 19 -11.11 1.36 1.43
C PRO A 19 -12.47 1.60 2.07
N GLY A 20 -13.34 2.28 1.33
CA GLY A 20 -14.77 2.28 1.64
C GLY A 20 -15.39 1.01 1.06
N ILE A 21 -16.07 0.22 1.88
CA ILE A 21 -16.90 -0.88 1.36
C ILE A 21 -18.13 -0.23 0.69
N ILE A 22 -18.23 -0.41 -0.62
CA ILE A 22 -19.36 0.04 -1.43
C ILE A 22 -19.83 -1.10 -2.33
N GLY A 23 -21.11 -1.43 -2.24
CA GLY A 23 -21.72 -2.49 -3.04
C GLY A 23 -20.97 -3.83 -2.91
N SER A 24 -20.61 -4.40 -4.04
CA SER A 24 -19.87 -5.65 -4.15
C SER A 24 -18.36 -5.49 -3.86
N GLN A 25 -17.69 -6.61 -3.62
CA GLN A 25 -16.23 -6.64 -3.46
C GLN A 25 -15.49 -6.09 -4.69
N LEU A 26 -15.99 -6.38 -5.89
CA LEU A 26 -15.39 -5.90 -7.15
C LEU A 26 -15.51 -4.39 -7.27
N GLU A 27 -16.68 -3.82 -6.92
CA GLU A 27 -16.89 -2.37 -6.92
C GLU A 27 -16.03 -1.67 -5.87
N SER A 28 -15.95 -2.25 -4.66
CA SER A 28 -15.08 -1.75 -3.61
C SER A 28 -13.60 -1.77 -4.02
N LEU A 29 -13.15 -2.84 -4.67
CA LEU A 29 -11.76 -2.96 -5.16
C LEU A 29 -11.47 -1.98 -6.29
N LYS A 30 -12.40 -1.83 -7.25
CA LYS A 30 -12.28 -0.84 -8.32
C LYS A 30 -12.17 0.57 -7.75
N HIS A 31 -13.06 0.92 -6.83
CA HIS A 31 -13.05 2.24 -6.22
C HIS A 31 -11.79 2.50 -5.39
N PHE A 32 -11.31 1.49 -4.67
CA PHE A 32 -10.07 1.59 -3.93
C PHE A 32 -8.87 1.77 -4.85
N ARG A 33 -8.81 1.03 -5.97
CA ARG A 33 -7.81 1.21 -7.01
C ARG A 33 -7.82 2.63 -7.59
N ASP A 34 -9.00 3.17 -7.89
CA ASP A 34 -9.14 4.55 -8.38
C ASP A 34 -8.57 5.56 -7.38
N GLN A 35 -8.71 5.31 -6.07
CA GLN A 35 -8.11 6.15 -5.02
C GLN A 35 -6.58 6.04 -4.98
N VAL A 36 -6.00 4.86 -5.26
CA VAL A 36 -4.54 4.69 -5.37
C VAL A 36 -4.00 5.46 -6.57
N ILE A 37 -4.67 5.39 -7.72
CA ILE A 37 -4.25 6.13 -8.93
C ILE A 37 -4.35 7.65 -8.70
N GLU A 38 -5.44 8.14 -8.11
CA GLU A 38 -5.59 9.57 -7.79
C GLU A 38 -4.51 10.05 -6.82
N LEU A 39 -4.10 9.18 -5.89
CA LEU A 39 -3.01 9.46 -4.97
C LEU A 39 -1.66 9.54 -5.70
N GLU A 40 -1.36 8.62 -6.62
CA GLU A 40 -0.16 8.70 -7.47
C GLU A 40 -0.10 10.04 -8.23
N ASP A 41 -1.21 10.45 -8.84
CA ASP A 41 -1.26 11.73 -9.57
C ASP A 41 -1.04 12.93 -8.64
N THR A 42 -1.64 12.90 -7.44
CA THR A 42 -1.42 13.93 -6.41
C THR A 42 0.05 13.99 -5.96
N LEU A 43 0.73 12.84 -5.87
CA LEU A 43 2.13 12.77 -5.45
C LEU A 43 3.08 13.28 -6.53
N LYS A 44 2.77 13.08 -7.82
CA LYS A 44 3.57 13.61 -8.94
C LYS A 44 3.65 15.14 -8.90
N GLU A 45 2.60 15.79 -8.41
CA GLU A 45 2.51 17.26 -8.29
C GLU A 45 3.17 17.81 -7.01
N LYS A 46 3.56 16.95 -6.06
CA LYS A 46 4.17 17.37 -4.79
C LYS A 46 5.69 17.27 -4.83
N ALA A 47 6.33 18.36 -4.39
CA ALA A 47 7.78 18.43 -4.19
C ALA A 47 8.23 17.76 -2.89
N ASP A 48 7.37 17.76 -1.86
CA ASP A 48 7.70 17.19 -0.55
C ASP A 48 7.55 15.65 -0.54
N PRO A 49 8.52 14.91 0.02
CA PRO A 49 8.43 13.46 0.12
C PRO A 49 7.30 13.05 1.09
N VAL A 50 6.43 12.15 0.63
CA VAL A 50 5.45 11.48 1.49
C VAL A 50 6.05 10.17 1.97
N ALA A 51 6.60 10.16 3.18
CA ALA A 51 7.43 9.08 3.64
C ALA A 51 6.70 7.71 3.63
N ILE A 52 5.46 7.58 4.09
CA ILE A 52 4.90 6.26 4.37
C ILE A 52 3.42 6.11 4.03
N PHE A 53 3.05 5.05 3.31
CA PHE A 53 1.66 4.65 3.09
C PHE A 53 1.29 3.45 3.95
N LEU A 54 0.10 3.45 4.55
CA LEU A 54 -0.52 2.26 5.15
C LEU A 54 -1.83 1.93 4.44
N PHE A 55 -1.91 0.75 3.84
CA PHE A 55 -3.11 0.24 3.19
C PHE A 55 -3.82 -0.77 4.09
N ASP A 56 -5.06 -0.47 4.47
CA ASP A 56 -5.94 -1.40 5.19
C ASP A 56 -6.63 -2.33 4.17
N LEU A 57 -6.13 -3.56 4.05
CA LEU A 57 -6.64 -4.58 3.13
C LEU A 57 -7.68 -5.50 3.78
N SER A 58 -7.95 -5.32 5.08
CA SER A 58 -8.88 -6.17 5.85
C SER A 58 -10.29 -6.30 5.27
N PRO A 59 -10.83 -5.31 4.52
CA PRO A 59 -12.16 -5.45 3.94
C PRO A 59 -12.22 -6.37 2.71
N PHE A 60 -11.08 -6.79 2.16
CA PHE A 60 -11.02 -7.59 0.94
C PHE A 60 -10.69 -9.04 1.23
N THR A 61 -11.40 -9.97 0.59
CA THR A 61 -11.08 -11.41 0.68
C THR A 61 -10.03 -11.83 -0.36
N THR A 62 -9.95 -11.10 -1.47
CA THR A 62 -9.02 -11.31 -2.58
C THR A 62 -8.64 -9.98 -3.22
N LEU A 63 -7.48 -9.93 -3.85
CA LEU A 63 -6.96 -8.80 -4.64
C LEU A 63 -6.49 -9.31 -5.99
N THR A 64 -6.56 -8.46 -7.01
CA THR A 64 -6.06 -8.79 -8.34
C THR A 64 -4.58 -8.49 -8.45
N SER A 65 -3.89 -9.16 -9.38
CA SER A 65 -2.50 -8.81 -9.73
C SER A 65 -2.37 -7.36 -10.18
N THR A 66 -3.40 -6.80 -10.81
CA THR A 66 -3.46 -5.40 -11.23
C THR A 66 -3.30 -4.45 -10.04
N PHE A 67 -4.01 -4.69 -8.94
CA PHE A 67 -3.92 -3.86 -7.73
C PHE A 67 -2.48 -3.83 -7.17
N PHE A 68 -1.81 -4.99 -7.14
CA PHE A 68 -0.41 -5.06 -6.74
C PHE A 68 0.53 -4.36 -7.75
N GLY A 69 0.16 -4.34 -9.03
CA GLY A 69 0.84 -3.54 -10.05
C GLY A 69 0.76 -2.05 -9.76
N ASP A 70 -0.43 -1.54 -9.40
CA ASP A 70 -0.60 -0.13 -9.03
C ASP A 70 0.20 0.21 -7.76
N LEU A 71 0.15 -0.65 -6.71
CA LEU A 71 1.01 -0.47 -5.53
C LEU A 71 2.51 -0.46 -5.87
N SER A 72 2.90 -1.24 -6.87
CA SER A 72 4.29 -1.27 -7.33
C SER A 72 4.69 0.04 -8.02
N ASN A 73 3.82 0.64 -8.81
CA ASN A 73 4.05 1.97 -9.41
C ASN A 73 4.23 3.03 -8.32
N LEU A 74 3.36 3.01 -7.30
CA LEU A 74 3.47 3.91 -6.16
C LEU A 74 4.82 3.78 -5.43
N MET A 75 5.36 2.57 -5.29
CA MET A 75 6.69 2.37 -4.67
C MET A 75 7.86 2.95 -5.47
N GLU A 76 7.73 3.01 -6.79
CA GLU A 76 8.78 3.54 -7.67
C GLU A 76 8.86 5.07 -7.59
N MET A 77 7.83 5.72 -7.04
CA MET A 77 7.83 7.15 -6.84
C MET A 77 8.89 7.55 -5.80
N PRO A 78 9.78 8.51 -6.10
CA PRO A 78 10.84 8.93 -5.18
C PRO A 78 10.31 9.57 -3.90
N GLN A 79 9.08 10.10 -3.94
CA GLN A 79 8.40 10.64 -2.78
C GLN A 79 8.04 9.55 -1.77
N VAL A 80 7.96 8.27 -2.17
CA VAL A 80 7.47 7.16 -1.34
C VAL A 80 8.64 6.39 -0.73
N GLU A 81 8.78 6.47 0.60
CA GLU A 81 9.83 5.75 1.32
C GLU A 81 9.40 4.32 1.69
N LYS A 82 8.16 4.14 2.16
CA LYS A 82 7.64 2.85 2.65
C LYS A 82 6.17 2.63 2.32
N ILE A 83 5.80 1.38 2.12
CA ILE A 83 4.40 0.93 1.97
C ILE A 83 4.11 -0.20 2.96
N GLY A 84 3.20 0.03 3.88
CA GLY A 84 2.66 -0.97 4.79
C GLY A 84 1.36 -1.59 4.25
N LEU A 85 1.30 -2.92 4.17
CA LEU A 85 0.09 -3.67 3.83
C LEU A 85 -0.45 -4.34 5.10
N CYS A 86 -1.65 -3.94 5.50
CA CYS A 86 -2.25 -4.34 6.77
C CYS A 86 -3.45 -5.26 6.55
N GLY A 87 -3.63 -6.27 7.39
CA GLY A 87 -4.88 -7.05 7.41
C GLY A 87 -5.11 -7.91 6.18
N MET A 88 -4.04 -8.44 5.56
CA MET A 88 -4.19 -9.36 4.44
C MET A 88 -4.81 -10.67 4.89
N THR A 89 -5.80 -11.15 4.13
CA THR A 89 -6.28 -12.53 4.27
C THR A 89 -5.21 -13.52 3.80
N PRO A 90 -5.27 -14.81 4.20
CA PRO A 90 -4.33 -15.82 3.72
C PRO A 90 -4.24 -15.92 2.18
N VAL A 91 -5.37 -15.71 1.49
CA VAL A 91 -5.42 -15.71 0.02
C VAL A 91 -4.62 -14.54 -0.55
N ILE A 92 -4.83 -13.33 -0.02
CA ILE A 92 -4.10 -12.14 -0.46
C ILE A 92 -2.60 -12.28 -0.15
N PHE A 93 -2.26 -12.81 1.02
CA PHE A 93 -0.88 -13.05 1.43
C PHE A 93 -0.15 -14.00 0.47
N GLU A 94 -0.79 -15.11 0.07
CA GLU A 94 -0.21 -16.05 -0.89
C GLU A 94 -0.01 -15.43 -2.28
N ILE A 95 -0.92 -14.56 -2.73
CA ILE A 95 -0.74 -13.78 -3.98
C ILE A 95 0.47 -12.85 -3.84
N ALA A 96 0.52 -12.05 -2.77
CA ALA A 96 1.62 -11.11 -2.51
C ALA A 96 2.97 -11.83 -2.45
N LYS A 97 3.03 -13.01 -1.81
CA LYS A 97 4.22 -13.86 -1.73
C LYS A 97 4.67 -14.35 -3.10
N ARG A 98 3.75 -14.81 -3.97
CA ARG A 98 4.10 -15.20 -5.35
C ARG A 98 4.69 -14.05 -6.16
N LEU A 99 4.21 -12.84 -5.92
CA LEU A 99 4.73 -11.59 -6.51
C LEU A 99 6.05 -11.12 -5.88
N GLY A 100 6.52 -11.76 -4.81
CA GLY A 100 7.76 -11.39 -4.12
C GLY A 100 7.64 -10.21 -3.16
N ILE A 101 6.42 -9.74 -2.87
CA ILE A 101 6.15 -8.59 -2.00
C ILE A 101 6.47 -8.92 -0.53
N VAL A 102 6.25 -10.16 -0.11
CA VAL A 102 6.44 -10.59 1.28
C VAL A 102 7.89 -10.96 1.58
N ASP A 103 8.55 -11.67 0.67
CA ASP A 103 9.85 -12.31 0.91
C ASP A 103 10.98 -11.79 0.01
N GLY A 104 10.71 -10.79 -0.84
CA GLY A 104 11.66 -10.27 -1.82
C GLY A 104 11.96 -11.23 -2.97
N LYS A 105 11.29 -12.38 -3.04
CA LYS A 105 11.61 -13.49 -3.96
C LYS A 105 10.39 -13.89 -4.77
N ALA A 106 10.13 -13.16 -5.85
CA ALA A 106 9.09 -13.53 -6.81
C ALA A 106 9.32 -14.96 -7.35
N ARG A 107 8.31 -15.83 -7.23
CA ARG A 107 8.34 -17.21 -7.75
C ARG A 107 7.31 -17.35 -8.86
N GLY A 108 7.77 -17.65 -10.07
CA GLY A 108 6.89 -17.96 -11.21
C GLY A 108 6.24 -16.75 -11.91
N PHE A 109 6.47 -15.53 -11.41
CA PHE A 109 6.18 -14.29 -12.11
C PHE A 109 7.50 -13.65 -12.55
N GLN A 110 7.61 -13.22 -13.81
CA GLN A 110 8.66 -12.27 -14.16
C GLN A 110 8.45 -11.05 -13.27
N PRO A 111 9.47 -10.59 -12.53
CA PRO A 111 9.38 -9.34 -11.80
C PRO A 111 8.90 -8.26 -12.76
N LEU A 112 7.95 -7.43 -12.33
CA LEU A 112 7.62 -6.19 -13.04
C LEU A 112 8.87 -5.27 -13.02
N GLY A 113 9.86 -5.52 -13.88
CA GLY A 113 11.07 -4.68 -14.02
C GLY A 113 11.71 -4.18 -12.70
N ARG A 114 11.84 -2.85 -12.58
CA ARG A 114 12.47 -2.10 -11.47
C ARG A 114 11.83 -2.32 -10.10
N VAL A 115 10.66 -2.96 -10.04
CA VAL A 115 9.96 -3.30 -8.79
C VAL A 115 10.84 -4.11 -7.84
N ARG A 116 11.72 -4.97 -8.37
CA ARG A 116 12.64 -5.78 -7.55
C ARG A 116 13.56 -4.95 -6.65
N GLU A 117 14.00 -3.79 -7.13
CA GLU A 117 14.91 -2.92 -6.39
C GLU A 117 14.20 -2.23 -5.23
N ASN A 118 12.88 -2.01 -5.35
CA ASN A 118 12.05 -1.31 -4.37
C ASN A 118 11.25 -2.23 -3.44
N LEU A 119 11.34 -3.57 -3.58
CA LEU A 119 10.62 -4.52 -2.70
C LEU A 119 10.94 -4.32 -1.21
N HIS A 120 12.14 -3.83 -0.89
CA HIS A 120 12.55 -3.52 0.47
C HIS A 120 11.72 -2.41 1.13
N LYS A 121 10.92 -1.64 0.37
CA LYS A 121 10.00 -0.61 0.87
C LYS A 121 8.71 -1.20 1.44
N PHE A 122 8.35 -2.44 1.11
CA PHE A 122 7.17 -3.09 1.65
C PHE A 122 7.35 -3.52 3.11
N ARG A 123 6.32 -3.32 3.91
CA ARG A 123 6.17 -3.87 5.26
C ARG A 123 4.80 -4.51 5.37
N ILE A 124 4.75 -5.68 6.00
CA ILE A 124 3.51 -6.43 6.17
C ILE A 124 3.13 -6.38 7.64
N PHE A 125 1.85 -6.11 7.91
CA PHE A 125 1.30 -6.05 9.26
C PHE A 125 0.02 -6.88 9.35
N ASP A 126 -0.17 -7.54 10.49
CA ASP A 126 -1.36 -8.37 10.74
C ASP A 126 -2.63 -7.53 10.80
N SER A 127 -2.54 -6.32 11.35
CA SER A 127 -3.65 -5.38 11.42
C SER A 127 -3.21 -3.95 11.14
N LEU A 128 -4.19 -3.08 10.87
CA LEU A 128 -3.94 -1.64 10.76
C LEU A 128 -3.36 -1.05 12.05
N ARG A 129 -3.78 -1.57 13.20
CA ARG A 129 -3.25 -1.16 14.51
C ARG A 129 -1.75 -1.46 14.60
N ASP A 130 -1.35 -2.67 14.20
CA ASP A 130 0.06 -3.07 14.22
C ASP A 130 0.89 -2.26 13.22
N GLY A 131 0.30 -1.93 12.07
CA GLY A 131 0.90 -1.01 11.10
C GLY A 131 1.20 0.36 11.71
N LEU A 132 0.23 0.97 12.38
CA LEU A 132 0.41 2.26 13.03
C LEU A 132 1.48 2.22 14.13
N LEU A 133 1.45 1.21 15.01
CA LEU A 133 2.46 1.03 16.06
C LEU A 133 3.87 0.77 15.49
N GLY A 134 3.95 -0.02 14.41
CA GLY A 134 5.20 -0.30 13.73
C GLY A 134 5.80 0.95 13.07
N LEU A 135 4.96 1.88 12.59
CA LEU A 135 5.41 3.16 12.05
C LEU A 135 5.88 4.14 13.12
N GLU A 136 5.20 4.20 14.27
CA GLU A 136 5.64 5.03 15.40
C GLU A 136 7.07 4.66 15.80
N ALA A 137 7.38 3.37 15.93
CA ALA A 137 8.74 2.90 16.20
C ALA A 137 9.76 3.28 15.10
N LEU A 138 9.35 3.31 13.82
CA LEU A 138 10.22 3.68 12.71
C LEU A 138 10.49 5.19 12.65
N LEU A 139 9.55 6.02 13.08
CA LEU A 139 9.71 7.48 13.15
C LEU A 139 10.55 7.88 14.37
N GLU A 140 10.42 7.20 15.50
CA GLU A 140 11.22 7.45 16.71
C GLU A 140 12.67 6.98 16.58
N GLY A 141 12.92 5.90 15.83
CA GLY A 141 14.26 5.34 15.62
C GLY A 141 15.18 6.16 14.70
N GLY A 142 14.66 7.19 14.01
CA GLY A 142 15.42 8.06 13.09
C GLY A 142 15.99 9.34 13.71
N SER A 143 15.80 9.56 15.02
CA SER A 143 16.31 10.75 15.73
C SER A 143 17.66 10.52 16.43
N LYS A 144 18.64 9.93 15.74
CA LYS A 144 20.02 9.84 16.22
C LYS A 144 21.01 10.38 15.21
#